data_AF-A0A524DXG8-F1
#
_entry.id   AF-A0A524DXG8-F1
#
_cell.length_a   1.000
_cell.length_b   1.000
_cell.length_c   1.000
_cell.angle_alpha   90.00
_cell.angle_beta   90.00
_cell.angle_gamma   90.00
#
_symmetry.space_group_name_H-M   'P 1'
#
loop_
_entity.id
_entity.type
_entity.pdbx_description
1 polymer ?
#
loop_
_entity_poly.entity_id
_entity_poly.type
_entity_poly.pdbx_seq_one_letter_code
_entity_poly.pdbx_strand_id
1 'polypeptide(L)'
;MLLNFEKNLKLEIDATYLPELLKNLYIKNTASRISTAINAEELSSKLIKRSKQMLDDGQIQEAQSLISKARTIPQKIVETLKLADESFQKEEYSIAATYYESISKLLFEIDETALMQQYHEKAEKIKKIPILFRERKDFVENANKNLKKVDFSTAIEWFTAAAKHSEQLEDKVKFNEYNKKAKALEAFLEAEREAKLQDSEVND
;
A
#
# COMPACT_ATOMS: atom_id res chain seq x y z
N MET A 1 -27.82 -30.09 2.85
CA MET A 1 -26.97 -29.19 2.02
C MET A 1 -25.77 -28.66 2.81
N LEU A 2 -25.95 -28.14 4.04
CA LEU A 2 -24.84 -27.71 4.92
C LEU A 2 -23.85 -28.83 5.31
N LEU A 3 -24.34 -30.06 5.52
CA LEU A 3 -23.50 -31.22 5.83
C LEU A 3 -22.51 -31.62 4.72
N ASN A 4 -22.82 -31.34 3.45
CA ASN A 4 -21.90 -31.57 2.34
C ASN A 4 -20.90 -30.43 2.18
N PHE A 5 -21.23 -29.22 2.63
CA PHE A 5 -20.33 -28.07 2.61
C PHE A 5 -19.23 -28.21 3.68
N GLU A 6 -19.58 -28.63 4.89
CA GLU A 6 -18.62 -28.92 5.97
C GLU A 6 -17.72 -30.13 5.66
N LYS A 7 -18.25 -31.15 4.97
CA LYS A 7 -17.49 -32.33 4.58
C LYS A 7 -16.48 -32.02 3.46
N ASN A 8 -16.81 -31.09 2.57
CA ASN A 8 -15.91 -30.61 1.52
C ASN A 8 -14.86 -29.61 2.03
N LEU A 9 -15.17 -28.82 3.07
CA LEU A 9 -14.20 -27.92 3.71
C LEU A 9 -13.08 -28.67 4.45
N LYS A 10 -13.34 -29.90 4.90
CA LYS A 10 -12.33 -30.74 5.58
C LYS A 10 -11.38 -31.48 4.63
N LEU A 11 -11.61 -31.44 3.32
CA LEU A 11 -10.85 -32.22 2.34
C LEU A 11 -9.90 -31.39 1.45
N GLU A 12 -9.94 -30.05 1.50
CA GLU A 12 -9.11 -29.20 0.63
C GLU A 12 -8.47 -27.98 1.33
N ILE A 13 -8.33 -28.00 2.65
CA ILE A 13 -7.34 -27.13 3.30
C ILE A 13 -6.13 -28.00 3.58
N ASP A 14 -5.29 -28.15 2.55
CA ASP A 14 -3.95 -28.71 2.72
C ASP A 14 -3.28 -27.98 3.89
N ALA A 15 -2.60 -28.72 4.78
CA ALA A 15 -1.97 -28.17 5.97
C ALA A 15 -0.92 -27.09 5.64
N THR A 16 -0.52 -26.99 4.36
CA THR A 16 0.33 -25.95 3.77
C THR A 16 -0.42 -24.67 3.38
N TYR A 17 -1.73 -24.74 3.09
CA TYR A 17 -2.53 -23.60 2.62
C TYR A 17 -2.75 -22.57 3.72
N LEU A 18 -3.05 -23.00 4.95
CA LEU A 18 -3.31 -22.08 6.05
C LEU A 18 -2.05 -21.29 6.44
N PRO A 19 -0.85 -21.90 6.56
CA PRO A 19 0.40 -21.18 6.71
C PRO A 19 0.72 -20.22 5.55
N GLU A 20 0.51 -20.63 4.29
CA GLU A 20 0.80 -19.76 3.14
C GLU A 20 -0.20 -18.59 3.06
N LEU A 21 -1.47 -18.82 3.39
CA LEU A 21 -2.50 -17.78 3.50
C LEU A 21 -2.20 -16.82 4.65
N LEU A 22 -1.81 -17.33 5.83
CA LEU A 22 -1.39 -16.51 6.96
C LEU A 22 -0.14 -15.71 6.64
N LYS A 23 0.85 -16.31 5.99
CA LYS A 23 2.06 -15.64 5.51
C LYS A 23 1.72 -14.56 4.48
N ASN A 24 0.83 -14.83 3.53
CA ASN A 24 0.39 -13.86 2.53
C ASN A 24 -0.44 -12.73 3.13
N LEU A 25 -1.32 -13.02 4.09
CA LEU A 25 -2.09 -12.01 4.84
C LEU A 25 -1.20 -11.20 5.76
N TYR A 26 -0.23 -11.85 6.41
CA TYR A 26 0.79 -11.18 7.21
C TYR A 26 1.61 -10.27 6.31
N ILE A 27 2.26 -10.77 5.25
CA ILE A 27 3.00 -9.96 4.27
C ILE A 27 2.11 -8.85 3.71
N LYS A 28 0.85 -9.09 3.36
CA LYS A 28 -0.03 -8.04 2.83
C LYS A 28 -0.35 -6.94 3.85
N ASN A 29 -0.63 -7.31 5.10
CA ASN A 29 -1.00 -6.37 6.17
C ASN A 29 0.21 -5.75 6.88
N THR A 30 1.37 -6.35 6.72
CA THR A 30 2.62 -5.91 7.32
C THR A 30 3.61 -5.40 6.30
N ALA A 31 3.45 -5.58 4.99
CA ALA A 31 4.31 -4.93 3.98
C ALA A 31 4.16 -3.41 3.97
N SER A 32 3.09 -2.84 4.56
CA SER A 32 3.02 -1.41 4.86
C SER A 32 3.79 -1.01 6.13
N ARG A 33 4.24 -1.98 6.96
CA ARG A 33 4.82 -1.76 8.31
C ARG A 33 6.11 -2.51 8.63
N ILE A 34 6.51 -3.48 7.82
CA ILE A 34 7.78 -4.19 7.91
C ILE A 34 8.69 -3.42 6.99
N SER A 35 9.43 -2.50 7.60
CA SER A 35 10.79 -2.30 7.13
C SER A 35 11.47 -3.65 7.35
N THR A 36 11.56 -4.48 6.30
CA THR A 36 12.66 -5.42 6.22
C THR A 36 13.86 -4.49 6.06
N ALA A 37 14.41 -4.04 7.18
CA ALA A 37 15.66 -3.31 7.18
C ALA A 37 16.62 -4.18 6.38
N ILE A 38 16.99 -3.73 5.18
CA ILE A 38 17.93 -4.47 4.34
C ILE A 38 19.21 -4.53 5.16
N ASN A 39 19.61 -5.72 5.55
CA ASN A 39 20.89 -5.91 6.23
C ASN A 39 21.97 -6.11 5.16
N ALA A 40 22.91 -5.16 5.11
CA ALA A 40 23.99 -5.20 4.14
C ALA A 40 24.84 -6.48 4.27
N GLU A 41 25.11 -6.96 5.48
CA GLU A 41 25.91 -8.16 5.74
C GLU A 41 25.19 -9.43 5.27
N GLU A 42 23.89 -9.54 5.55
CA GLU A 42 23.08 -10.68 5.13
C GLU A 42 22.98 -10.75 3.60
N LEU A 43 22.70 -9.61 2.96
CA LEU A 43 22.62 -9.52 1.51
C LEU A 43 23.99 -9.81 0.87
N SER A 44 25.08 -9.27 1.42
CA SER A 44 26.44 -9.59 0.96
C SER A 44 26.75 -11.08 1.07
N SER A 45 26.39 -11.70 2.20
CA SER A 45 26.61 -13.13 2.46
C SER A 45 25.83 -14.01 1.48
N LYS A 46 24.57 -13.64 1.19
CA LYS A 46 23.73 -14.32 0.20
C LYS A 46 24.37 -14.26 -1.20
N LEU A 47 24.84 -13.09 -1.62
CA LEU A 47 25.49 -12.91 -2.93
C LEU A 47 26.81 -13.67 -3.02
N ILE A 48 27.61 -13.70 -1.95
CA ILE A 48 28.84 -14.49 -1.87
C ILE A 48 28.54 -15.99 -1.94
N LYS A 49 27.47 -16.47 -1.31
CA LYS A 49 27.07 -17.87 -1.39
C LYS A 49 26.68 -18.25 -2.83
N ARG A 50 25.90 -17.38 -3.49
CA ARG A 50 25.51 -17.58 -4.90
C ARG A 50 26.71 -17.54 -5.83
N SER A 51 27.67 -16.65 -5.61
CA SER A 51 28.86 -16.60 -6.46
C SER A 51 29.75 -17.83 -6.30
N LYS A 52 29.83 -18.44 -5.11
CA LYS A 52 30.50 -19.74 -4.92
C LYS A 52 29.87 -20.82 -5.78
N GLN A 53 28.53 -20.92 -5.78
CA GLN A 53 27.83 -21.86 -6.65
C GLN A 53 28.15 -21.62 -8.14
N MET A 54 28.17 -20.36 -8.57
CA MET A 54 28.51 -20.01 -9.96
C MET A 54 29.96 -20.39 -10.31
N LEU A 55 30.91 -20.29 -9.37
CA LEU A 55 32.28 -20.79 -9.57
C LEU A 55 32.30 -22.30 -9.75
N ASP A 56 31.55 -23.03 -8.93
CA ASP A 56 31.43 -24.51 -9.02
C ASP A 56 30.81 -24.93 -10.36
N ASP A 57 29.88 -24.14 -10.89
CA ASP A 57 29.20 -24.35 -12.17
C ASP A 57 30.04 -23.88 -13.39
N GLY A 58 31.26 -23.39 -13.18
CA GLY A 58 32.17 -22.92 -14.24
C GLY A 58 31.87 -21.52 -14.79
N GLN A 59 30.92 -20.79 -14.20
CA GLN A 59 30.54 -19.42 -14.55
C GLN A 59 31.46 -18.39 -13.89
N ILE A 60 32.75 -18.44 -14.25
CA ILE A 60 33.81 -17.71 -13.55
C ILE A 60 33.63 -16.18 -13.64
N GLN A 61 33.27 -15.65 -14.81
CA GLN A 61 33.15 -14.20 -15.03
C GLN A 61 31.95 -13.62 -14.27
N GLU A 62 30.81 -14.31 -14.33
CA GLU A 62 29.58 -13.95 -13.64
C GLU A 62 29.78 -13.98 -12.12
N ALA A 63 30.46 -15.02 -11.62
CA ALA A 63 30.78 -15.13 -10.21
C ALA A 63 31.69 -13.98 -9.72
N GLN A 64 32.73 -13.63 -10.47
CA GLN A 64 33.62 -12.51 -10.13
C GLN A 64 32.89 -11.16 -10.14
N SER A 65 32.00 -10.95 -11.11
CA SER A 65 31.11 -9.79 -11.17
C SER A 65 30.21 -9.72 -9.93
N LEU A 66 29.57 -10.84 -9.57
CA LEU A 66 28.67 -10.91 -8.41
C LEU A 66 29.41 -10.68 -7.08
N ILE A 67 30.63 -11.19 -6.93
CA ILE A 67 31.50 -10.93 -5.76
C ILE A 67 31.81 -9.44 -5.63
N SER A 68 32.14 -8.78 -6.75
CA SER A 68 32.45 -7.35 -6.76
C SER A 68 31.24 -6.51 -6.36
N LYS A 69 30.06 -6.88 -6.86
CA LYS A 69 28.77 -6.29 -6.49
C LYS A 69 28.43 -6.51 -5.02
N ALA A 70 28.67 -7.72 -4.49
CA ALA A 70 28.40 -8.07 -3.10
C ALA A 70 29.16 -7.20 -2.09
N ARG A 71 30.31 -6.62 -2.48
CA ARG A 71 31.09 -5.73 -1.60
C ARG A 71 30.56 -4.30 -1.52
N THR A 72 29.79 -3.86 -2.52
CA THR A 72 29.50 -2.43 -2.71
C THR A 72 28.02 -2.13 -2.75
N ILE A 73 27.22 -2.94 -3.46
CA ILE A 73 25.80 -2.69 -3.67
C ILE A 73 25.00 -2.78 -2.37
N PRO A 74 25.18 -3.79 -1.49
CA PRO A 74 24.41 -3.87 -0.25
C PRO A 74 24.55 -2.63 0.65
N GLN A 75 25.77 -2.11 0.80
CA GLN A 75 26.02 -0.91 1.59
C GLN A 75 25.36 0.34 0.97
N LYS A 76 25.49 0.51 -0.37
CA LYS A 76 24.82 1.59 -1.09
C LYS A 76 23.31 1.55 -0.95
N ILE A 77 22.71 0.37 -0.96
CA ILE A 77 21.26 0.21 -0.75
C ILE A 77 20.87 0.72 0.64
N VAL A 78 21.60 0.34 1.69
CA VAL A 78 21.32 0.78 3.07
C VAL A 78 21.46 2.30 3.22
N GLU A 79 22.54 2.88 2.67
CA GLU A 79 22.74 4.33 2.69
C GLU A 79 21.64 5.08 1.94
N THR A 80 21.28 4.60 0.75
CA THR A 80 20.19 5.19 -0.06
C THR A 80 18.84 5.05 0.64
N LEU A 81 18.59 3.94 1.34
CA LEU A 81 17.37 3.71 2.11
C LEU A 81 17.24 4.73 3.24
N LYS A 82 18.34 5.03 3.94
CA LYS A 82 18.36 6.06 4.97
C LYS A 82 17.98 7.44 4.41
N LEU A 83 18.54 7.81 3.25
CA LEU A 83 18.18 9.06 2.58
C LEU A 83 16.71 9.09 2.14
N ALA A 84 16.19 7.98 1.63
CA ALA A 84 14.79 7.84 1.24
C ALA A 84 13.86 8.06 2.45
N ASP A 85 14.18 7.42 3.58
CA ASP A 85 13.39 7.52 4.81
C ASP A 85 13.47 8.93 5.41
N GLU A 86 14.65 9.57 5.41
CA GLU A 86 14.83 10.96 5.86
C GLU A 86 14.02 11.95 5.01
N SER A 87 14.07 11.84 3.68
CA SER A 87 13.27 12.68 2.79
C SER A 87 11.77 12.40 2.94
N PHE A 88 11.37 11.15 3.16
CA PHE A 88 9.96 10.82 3.42
C PHE A 88 9.45 11.47 4.71
N GLN A 89 10.25 11.45 5.77
CA GLN A 89 9.92 12.09 7.04
C GLN A 89 9.84 13.62 6.94
N LYS A 90 10.62 14.23 6.04
CA LYS A 90 10.56 15.66 5.72
C LYS A 90 9.43 16.03 4.75
N GLU A 91 8.58 15.08 4.38
CA GLU A 91 7.50 15.24 3.39
C GLU A 91 8.02 15.61 1.98
N GLU A 92 9.31 15.36 1.70
CA GLU A 92 9.94 15.55 0.40
C GLU A 92 9.65 14.35 -0.53
N TYR A 93 8.36 14.07 -0.77
CA TYR A 93 7.91 12.81 -1.40
C TYR A 93 8.52 12.53 -2.78
N SER A 94 8.75 13.57 -3.60
CA SER A 94 9.39 13.42 -4.91
C SER A 94 10.85 12.93 -4.80
N ILE A 95 11.57 13.47 -3.81
CA ILE A 95 12.97 13.09 -3.53
C ILE A 95 13.00 11.68 -2.96
N ALA A 96 12.15 11.38 -1.97
CA ALA A 96 12.03 10.05 -1.38
C ALA A 96 11.73 8.97 -2.44
N ALA A 97 10.78 9.23 -3.34
CA ALA A 97 10.46 8.31 -4.43
C ALA A 97 11.64 8.07 -5.37
N THR A 98 12.45 9.10 -5.65
CA THR A 98 13.66 8.98 -6.47
C THR A 98 14.69 8.06 -5.81
N TYR A 99 14.88 8.17 -4.49
CA TYR A 99 15.78 7.27 -3.76
C TYR A 99 15.27 5.82 -3.73
N TYR A 100 13.96 5.60 -3.52
CA TYR A 100 13.40 4.24 -3.59
C TYR A 100 13.51 3.62 -4.99
N GLU A 101 13.36 4.42 -6.04
CA GLU A 101 13.59 3.98 -7.42
C GLU A 101 15.07 3.63 -7.66
N SER A 102 15.99 4.38 -7.07
CA SER A 102 17.44 4.06 -7.10
C SER A 102 17.72 2.72 -6.42
N ILE A 103 17.10 2.45 -5.27
CA ILE A 103 17.20 1.17 -4.56
C ILE A 103 16.69 0.02 -5.42
N SER A 104 15.55 0.20 -6.10
CA SER A 104 15.03 -0.79 -7.05
C SER A 104 16.06 -1.15 -8.13
N LYS A 105 16.71 -0.15 -8.74
CA LYS A 105 17.77 -0.36 -9.73
C LYS A 105 18.98 -1.11 -9.17
N LEU A 106 19.42 -0.76 -7.95
CA LEU A 106 20.52 -1.46 -7.28
C LEU A 106 20.17 -2.93 -6.99
N LEU A 107 18.93 -3.22 -6.60
CA LEU A 107 18.46 -4.58 -6.36
C LEU A 107 18.35 -5.38 -7.67
N PHE A 108 17.99 -4.74 -8.78
CA PHE A 108 18.03 -5.34 -10.10
C PHE A 108 19.45 -5.77 -10.49
N GLU A 109 20.47 -4.95 -10.19
CA GLU A 109 21.87 -5.27 -10.52
C GLU A 109 22.41 -6.54 -9.86
N ILE A 110 21.80 -6.97 -8.75
CA ILE A 110 22.16 -8.18 -8.00
C ILE A 110 21.10 -9.29 -8.11
N ASP A 111 20.18 -9.16 -9.07
CA ASP A 111 19.07 -10.08 -9.35
C ASP A 111 18.14 -10.34 -8.14
N GLU A 112 17.98 -9.40 -7.22
CA GLU A 112 17.03 -9.48 -6.11
C GLU A 112 15.65 -9.00 -6.56
N THR A 113 15.04 -9.71 -7.51
CA THR A 113 13.84 -9.27 -8.24
C THR A 113 12.62 -9.03 -7.35
N ALA A 114 12.42 -9.84 -6.31
CA ALA A 114 11.32 -9.67 -5.36
C ALA A 114 11.46 -8.36 -4.56
N LEU A 115 12.66 -8.05 -4.08
CA LEU A 115 12.93 -6.81 -3.36
C LEU A 115 12.87 -5.61 -4.32
N MET A 116 13.43 -5.75 -5.52
CA MET A 116 13.36 -4.73 -6.58
C MET A 116 11.91 -4.29 -6.83
N GLN A 117 11.00 -5.25 -7.03
CA GLN A 117 9.60 -4.97 -7.26
C GLN A 117 8.95 -4.26 -6.06
N GLN A 118 9.24 -4.69 -4.83
CA GLN A 118 8.72 -4.05 -3.62
C GLN A 118 9.14 -2.57 -3.53
N TYR A 119 10.40 -2.26 -3.81
CA TYR A 119 10.91 -0.90 -3.74
C TYR A 119 10.44 -0.02 -4.90
N HIS A 120 10.25 -0.59 -6.08
CA HIS A 120 9.61 0.10 -7.21
C HIS A 120 8.15 0.48 -6.89
N GLU A 121 7.36 -0.47 -6.37
CA GLU A 121 5.98 -0.21 -5.96
C GLU A 121 5.91 0.84 -4.84
N LYS A 122 6.87 0.82 -3.91
CA LYS A 122 6.98 1.84 -2.86
C LYS A 122 7.26 3.21 -3.46
N ALA A 123 8.17 3.33 -4.42
CA ALA A 123 8.43 4.57 -5.13
C ALA A 123 7.17 5.11 -5.83
N GLU A 124 6.45 4.25 -6.56
CA GLU A 124 5.21 4.63 -7.25
C GLU A 124 4.09 5.07 -6.30
N LYS A 125 3.95 4.42 -5.14
CA LYS A 125 3.00 4.86 -4.10
C LYS A 125 3.36 6.24 -3.58
N ILE A 126 4.63 6.48 -3.26
CA ILE A 126 5.08 7.75 -2.70
C ILE A 126 4.91 8.90 -3.70
N LYS A 127 5.16 8.67 -5.00
CA LYS A 127 4.91 9.68 -6.06
C LYS A 127 3.47 10.17 -6.08
N LYS A 128 2.50 9.32 -5.70
CA LYS A 128 1.07 9.65 -5.71
C LYS A 128 0.63 10.45 -4.49
N ILE A 129 1.36 10.40 -3.37
CA ILE A 129 0.98 11.04 -2.10
C ILE A 129 0.61 12.54 -2.28
N PRO A 130 1.44 13.39 -2.94
CA PRO A 130 1.10 14.80 -3.11
C PRO A 130 -0.19 15.05 -3.90
N ILE A 131 -0.46 14.20 -4.90
CA ILE A 131 -1.66 14.29 -5.73
C ILE A 131 -2.87 13.91 -4.88
N LEU A 132 -2.79 12.80 -4.15
CA LEU A 132 -3.86 12.33 -3.27
C LEU A 132 -4.22 13.36 -2.19
N PHE A 133 -3.22 14.04 -1.61
CA PHE A 133 -3.46 15.11 -0.63
C PHE A 133 -4.25 16.27 -1.24
N ARG A 134 -3.88 16.68 -2.47
CA ARG A 134 -4.54 17.77 -3.19
C ARG A 134 -5.97 17.41 -3.56
N GLU A 135 -6.17 16.27 -4.21
CA GLU A 135 -7.49 15.79 -4.62
C GLU A 135 -8.42 15.61 -3.42
N ARG A 136 -7.92 15.03 -2.32
CA ARG A 136 -8.66 14.93 -1.07
C ARG A 136 -9.14 16.29 -0.56
N LYS A 137 -8.28 17.31 -0.61
CA LYS A 137 -8.64 18.67 -0.18
C LYS A 137 -9.72 19.25 -1.10
N ASP A 138 -9.57 19.09 -2.41
CA ASP A 138 -10.55 19.58 -3.39
C ASP A 138 -11.92 18.91 -3.21
N PHE A 139 -11.96 17.60 -2.94
CA PHE A 139 -13.21 16.90 -2.62
C PHE A 139 -13.87 17.43 -1.35
N VAL A 140 -13.11 17.69 -0.29
CA VAL A 140 -13.67 18.26 0.95
C VAL A 140 -14.21 19.67 0.70
N GLU A 141 -13.52 20.50 -0.09
CA GLU A 141 -14.00 21.83 -0.46
C GLU A 141 -15.29 21.76 -1.28
N ASN A 142 -15.38 20.84 -2.23
CA ASN A 142 -16.59 20.62 -3.04
C ASN A 142 -17.75 20.06 -2.21
N ALA A 143 -17.50 19.13 -1.28
CA ALA A 143 -18.51 18.66 -0.34
C ALA A 143 -19.10 19.81 0.47
N ASN A 144 -18.23 20.66 1.04
CA ASN A 144 -18.66 21.82 1.83
C ASN A 144 -19.43 22.86 1.01
N LYS A 145 -19.06 23.07 -0.27
CA LYS A 145 -19.80 23.95 -1.18
C LYS A 145 -21.22 23.43 -1.44
N ASN A 146 -21.38 22.12 -1.64
CA ASN A 146 -22.68 21.52 -1.90
C ASN A 146 -23.55 21.46 -0.64
N LEU A 147 -22.97 21.22 0.54
CA LEU A 147 -23.66 21.38 1.82
C LEU A 147 -24.29 22.76 1.98
N LYS A 148 -23.57 23.84 1.65
CA LYS A 148 -24.11 25.21 1.71
C LYS A 148 -25.26 25.46 0.74
N LYS A 149 -25.32 24.70 -0.35
CA LYS A 149 -26.40 24.74 -1.34
C LYS A 149 -27.55 23.78 -1.02
N VAL A 150 -27.48 23.07 0.12
CA VAL A 150 -28.46 22.03 0.50
C VAL A 150 -28.50 20.87 -0.52
N ASP A 151 -27.44 20.70 -1.32
CA ASP A 151 -27.28 19.56 -2.21
C ASP A 151 -26.54 18.44 -1.46
N PHE A 152 -27.30 17.71 -0.65
CA PHE A 152 -26.75 16.67 0.23
C PHE A 152 -26.31 15.44 -0.56
N SER A 153 -26.97 15.09 -1.66
CA SER A 153 -26.60 13.94 -2.51
C SER A 153 -25.20 14.13 -3.07
N THR A 154 -24.94 15.28 -3.69
CA THR A 154 -23.60 15.58 -4.24
C THR A 154 -22.56 15.71 -3.12
N ALA A 155 -22.93 16.24 -1.95
CA ALA A 155 -22.02 16.32 -0.80
C ALA A 155 -21.59 14.93 -0.29
N ILE A 156 -22.48 13.94 -0.30
CA ILE A 156 -22.17 12.53 0.06
C ILE A 156 -21.12 11.95 -0.88
N GLU A 157 -21.28 12.12 -2.19
CA GLU A 157 -20.34 11.63 -3.20
C GLU A 157 -18.93 12.19 -2.96
N TRP A 158 -18.84 13.51 -2.72
CA TRP A 158 -17.56 14.16 -2.45
C TRP A 158 -16.91 13.73 -1.13
N PHE A 159 -17.68 13.58 -0.04
CA PHE A 159 -17.12 13.05 1.21
C PHE A 159 -16.67 11.60 1.07
N THR A 160 -17.38 10.78 0.29
CA THR A 160 -17.00 9.40 -0.01
C THR A 160 -15.70 9.35 -0.80
N ALA A 161 -15.55 10.21 -1.81
CA ALA A 161 -14.30 10.35 -2.56
C ALA A 161 -13.13 10.81 -1.67
N ALA A 162 -13.36 11.77 -0.77
CA ALA A 162 -12.37 12.24 0.20
C ALA A 162 -11.98 11.15 1.22
N ALA A 163 -12.93 10.32 1.65
CA ALA A 163 -12.68 9.17 2.50
C ALA A 163 -11.77 8.17 1.78
N LYS A 164 -12.10 7.79 0.55
CA LYS A 164 -11.29 6.89 -0.29
C LYS A 164 -9.85 7.37 -0.44
N HIS A 165 -9.62 8.67 -0.64
CA HIS A 165 -8.27 9.22 -0.73
C HIS A 165 -7.53 9.20 0.61
N SER A 166 -8.24 9.42 1.72
CA SER A 166 -7.67 9.25 3.06
C SER A 166 -7.27 7.80 3.35
N GLU A 167 -8.05 6.82 2.87
CA GLU A 167 -7.72 5.40 2.98
C GLU A 167 -6.43 5.07 2.21
N GLN A 168 -6.29 5.57 0.99
CA GLN A 168 -5.07 5.39 0.17
C GLN A 168 -3.83 6.07 0.78
N LEU A 169 -4.04 7.17 1.51
CA LEU A 169 -2.99 7.85 2.28
C LEU A 169 -2.70 7.17 3.63
N GLU A 170 -3.40 6.07 3.96
CA GLU A 170 -3.37 5.41 5.27
C GLU A 170 -3.73 6.33 6.46
N ASP A 171 -4.38 7.46 6.18
CA ASP A 171 -4.85 8.44 7.16
C ASP A 171 -6.20 8.00 7.74
N LYS A 172 -6.14 7.08 8.71
CA LYS A 172 -7.32 6.51 9.37
C LYS A 172 -8.20 7.57 10.04
N VAL A 173 -7.61 8.67 10.52
CA VAL A 173 -8.36 9.73 11.20
C VAL A 173 -9.25 10.44 10.20
N LYS A 174 -8.68 10.89 9.06
CA LYS A 174 -9.46 11.56 8.02
C LYS A 174 -10.40 10.63 7.26
N PHE A 175 -10.01 9.38 7.07
CA PHE A 175 -10.92 8.36 6.52
C PHE A 175 -12.19 8.25 7.37
N ASN A 176 -12.03 8.05 8.68
CA ASN A 176 -13.16 7.91 9.59
C ASN A 176 -13.99 9.19 9.69
N GLU A 177 -13.34 10.37 9.68
CA GLU A 177 -14.04 11.65 9.68
C GLU A 177 -14.95 11.80 8.46
N TYR A 178 -14.42 11.64 7.25
CA TYR A 178 -15.18 11.87 6.02
C TYR A 178 -16.22 10.77 5.77
N ASN A 179 -15.91 9.52 6.12
CA ASN A 179 -16.87 8.42 6.05
C ASN A 179 -18.07 8.66 6.98
N LYS A 180 -17.84 9.15 8.21
CA LYS A 180 -18.95 9.49 9.12
C LYS A 180 -19.80 10.64 8.60
N LYS A 181 -19.19 11.66 8.00
CA LYS A 181 -19.92 12.78 7.39
C LYS A 181 -20.82 12.31 6.25
N ALA A 182 -20.30 11.47 5.35
CA ALA A 182 -21.09 10.87 4.27
C ALA A 182 -22.30 10.09 4.83
N LYS A 183 -22.06 9.17 5.76
CA LYS A 183 -23.12 8.34 6.37
C LYS A 183 -24.18 9.16 7.11
N ALA A 184 -23.78 10.24 7.80
CA ALA A 184 -24.73 11.10 8.48
C ALA A 184 -25.66 11.82 7.50
N LEU A 185 -25.14 12.23 6.34
CA LEU A 185 -25.94 12.86 5.28
C LEU A 185 -26.86 11.83 4.59
N GLU A 186 -26.37 10.62 4.36
CA GLU A 186 -27.19 9.52 3.83
C GLU A 186 -28.39 9.25 4.75
N ALA A 187 -28.13 9.07 6.05
CA ALA A 187 -29.19 8.84 7.04
C ALA A 187 -30.17 10.01 7.14
N PHE A 188 -29.68 11.25 7.01
CA PHE A 188 -30.54 12.43 6.97
C PHE A 188 -31.49 12.42 5.76
N LEU A 189 -30.97 12.13 4.57
CA LEU A 189 -31.78 12.06 3.35
C LEU A 189 -32.80 10.92 3.38
N GLU A 190 -32.44 9.78 3.97
CA GLU A 190 -33.34 8.65 4.17
C GLU A 190 -34.50 9.03 5.09
N ALA A 191 -34.21 9.65 6.24
CA ALA A 191 -35.25 10.14 7.16
C ALA A 191 -36.15 11.20 6.54
N GLU A 192 -35.60 12.12 5.73
CA GLU A 192 -36.40 13.11 5.00
C GLU A 192 -37.36 12.46 4.00
N ARG A 193 -36.91 11.39 3.34
CA ARG A 193 -37.74 10.61 2.40
C ARG A 193 -38.86 9.88 3.11
N GLU A 194 -38.56 9.21 4.23
CA GLU A 194 -39.54 8.50 5.04
C GLU A 194 -40.63 9.44 5.58
N ALA A 195 -40.24 10.61 6.10
CA ALA A 195 -41.18 11.62 6.58
C ALA A 195 -42.14 12.09 5.48
N LYS A 196 -41.63 12.36 4.28
CA LYS A 196 -42.46 12.78 3.14
C LYS A 196 -43.47 11.71 2.70
N LEU A 197 -43.13 10.42 2.81
CA LEU A 197 -44.03 9.32 2.47
C LEU A 197 -45.18 9.21 3.50
N GLN A 198 -44.88 9.35 4.78
CA GLN A 198 -45.90 9.34 5.84
C GLN A 198 -46.87 10.52 5.72
N ASP A 199 -46.38 11.71 5.37
CA ASP A 199 -47.24 12.88 5.14
C ASP A 199 -48.16 12.72 3.91
N SER A 200 -47.76 11.94 2.90
CA SER A 200 -48.62 11.62 1.76
C SER A 200 -49.69 10.59 2.09
N GLU A 201 -49.44 9.62 2.97
CA GLU A 201 -50.41 8.60 3.38
C GLU A 201 -51.49 9.11 4.35
N VAL A 202 -51.24 10.22 5.04
CA VAL A 202 -52.21 10.85 5.97
C VAL A 202 -53.16 11.83 5.26
N ASN A 203 -52.82 12.25 4.04
CA ASN A 203 -53.61 13.22 3.26
C ASN A 203 -54.43 12.61 2.11
N ASP A 204 -54.42 11.29 1.96
CA ASP A 204 -55.30 10.50 1.07
C ASP A 204 -56.38 9.76 1.88
#